data_AF-A0AAX3XCW5-F1
#
_entry.id   AF-A0AAX3XCW5-F1
#
_cell.length_a   1.000
_cell.length_b   1.000
_cell.length_c   1.000
_cell.angle_alpha   90.00
_cell.angle_beta   90.00
_cell.angle_gamma   90.00
#
_symmetry.space_group_name_H-M   'P 1'
#
loop_
_entity.id
_entity.type
_entity.pdbx_description
1 polymer ?
#
loop_
_entity_poly.entity_id
_entity_poly.type
_entity_poly.pdbx_seq_one_letter_code
_entity_poly.pdbx_strand_id
1 'polypeptide(L)'
;MKFDPNIIPEGVPTQKETDYKEPVVDPVKTFFTVNNDYNYTNATCDKLSYICWPTIAPGNTVYYPKDGVIPEFRNSLLLATYKSGAIYQVKMNEDASNVQGDTAKYFTSANRYRNALISPDTRKIYVVTDNMGNGRQLDDTPTSKMANPGSIIVFEYVGN
;
A
#
# COMPACT_ATOMS: atom_id res chain seq x y z
N MET A 1 -15.07 25.50 16.79
CA MET A 1 -14.59 25.37 15.40
C MET A 1 -14.42 23.87 15.13
N LYS A 2 -15.04 23.31 14.10
CA LYS A 2 -14.86 21.89 13.74
C LYS A 2 -13.66 21.81 12.81
N PHE A 3 -12.60 21.10 13.21
CA PHE A 3 -11.43 20.87 12.37
C PHE A 3 -11.85 20.04 11.15
N ASP A 4 -11.54 20.53 9.95
CA ASP A 4 -11.67 19.78 8.71
C ASP A 4 -10.26 19.62 8.10
N PRO A 5 -9.70 18.40 8.06
CA PRO A 5 -8.37 18.19 7.49
C PRO A 5 -8.29 18.49 5.99
N ASN A 6 -9.41 18.71 5.31
CA ASN A 6 -9.47 19.06 3.89
C ASN A 6 -9.52 20.57 3.64
N ILE A 7 -9.62 21.40 4.69
CA ILE A 7 -9.67 22.86 4.57
C ILE A 7 -8.46 23.44 5.29
N ILE A 8 -7.57 24.06 4.51
CA ILE A 8 -6.43 24.80 5.06
C ILE A 8 -6.96 26.08 5.70
N PRO A 9 -6.75 26.32 7.02
CA PRO A 9 -7.21 27.53 7.67
C PRO A 9 -6.61 28.79 7.05
N GLU A 10 -7.36 29.90 7.10
CA GLU A 10 -6.89 31.20 6.63
C GLU A 10 -5.60 31.62 7.37
N GLY A 11 -4.64 32.18 6.63
CA GLY A 11 -3.37 32.65 7.17
C GLY A 11 -2.29 31.56 7.34
N VAL A 12 -2.60 30.29 7.08
CA VAL A 12 -1.57 29.23 7.05
C VAL A 12 -0.70 29.39 5.79
N PRO A 13 0.63 29.58 5.93
CA PRO A 13 1.51 29.72 4.77
C PRO A 13 1.53 28.43 3.94
N THR A 14 1.52 28.59 2.61
CA THR A 14 1.66 27.49 1.65
C THR A 14 2.89 27.74 0.78
N GLN A 15 3.64 26.68 0.47
CA GLN A 15 4.82 26.73 -0.40
C GLN A 15 4.73 25.60 -1.43
N LYS A 16 5.14 25.85 -2.69
CA LYS A 16 5.20 24.79 -3.69
C LYS A 16 6.45 23.94 -3.47
N GLU A 17 6.37 22.66 -3.82
CA GLU A 17 7.53 21.77 -3.82
C GLU A 17 8.69 22.33 -4.66
N THR A 18 8.41 23.00 -5.78
CA THR A 18 9.40 23.66 -6.66
C THR A 18 10.12 24.86 -6.03
N ASP A 19 9.58 25.40 -4.94
CA ASP A 19 10.19 26.53 -4.24
C ASP A 19 11.28 26.06 -3.26
N TYR A 20 11.36 24.76 -2.96
CA TYR A 20 12.43 24.16 -2.18
C TYR A 20 13.75 24.16 -2.97
N LYS A 21 14.88 24.51 -2.31
CA LYS A 21 16.17 24.75 -2.98
C LYS A 21 17.29 23.80 -2.61
N GLU A 22 17.13 23.02 -1.54
CA GLU A 22 18.13 22.02 -1.16
C GLU A 22 18.00 20.76 -2.02
N PRO A 23 19.05 19.94 -2.12
CA PRO A 23 18.99 18.67 -2.84
C PRO A 23 17.88 17.75 -2.31
N VAL A 24 17.12 17.16 -3.22
CA VAL A 24 16.07 16.15 -2.95
C VAL A 24 16.41 14.90 -3.73
N VAL A 25 16.20 13.74 -3.12
CA VAL A 25 16.25 12.45 -3.80
C VAL A 25 14.82 12.03 -4.09
N ASP A 26 14.50 11.89 -5.38
CA ASP A 26 13.17 11.47 -5.81
C ASP A 26 12.87 10.03 -5.36
N PRO A 27 11.60 9.73 -5.05
CA PRO A 27 11.21 8.36 -4.74
C PRO A 27 11.39 7.47 -5.97
N VAL A 28 11.89 6.25 -5.76
CA VAL A 28 11.99 5.24 -6.84
C VAL A 28 10.62 4.84 -7.40
N LYS A 29 9.54 5.02 -6.62
CA LYS A 29 8.14 4.80 -7.03
C LYS A 29 7.16 5.50 -6.10
N THR A 30 6.03 5.95 -6.63
CA THR A 30 4.92 6.55 -5.87
C THR A 30 3.67 5.67 -5.93
N PHE A 31 2.84 5.76 -4.88
CA PHE A 31 1.59 5.00 -4.72
C PHE A 31 0.48 5.89 -4.13
N PHE A 32 -0.13 6.79 -4.89
CA PHE A 32 0.12 7.16 -6.28
C PHE A 32 0.41 8.67 -6.36
N THR A 33 0.85 9.16 -7.51
CA THR A 33 0.90 10.61 -7.80
C THR A 33 -0.34 10.99 -8.57
N VAL A 34 -0.94 12.14 -8.24
CA VAL A 34 -2.11 12.69 -8.94
C VAL A 34 -1.90 14.15 -9.28
N ASN A 35 -2.66 14.64 -10.26
CA ASN A 35 -2.65 16.03 -10.66
C ASN A 35 -3.43 16.91 -9.67
N ASN A 36 -3.27 18.23 -9.80
CA ASN A 36 -3.89 19.23 -8.94
C ASN A 36 -5.43 19.21 -8.96
N ASP A 37 -6.04 18.64 -10.00
CA ASP A 37 -7.49 18.52 -10.19
C ASP A 37 -8.07 17.24 -9.58
N TYR A 38 -7.26 16.42 -8.89
CA TYR A 38 -7.75 15.21 -8.24
C TYR A 38 -8.76 15.51 -7.12
N ASN A 39 -9.89 14.80 -7.15
CA ASN A 39 -10.94 14.96 -6.16
C ASN A 39 -10.69 14.12 -4.89
N TYR A 40 -10.21 14.77 -3.83
CA TYR A 40 -10.00 14.15 -2.51
C TYR A 40 -11.27 13.96 -1.66
N THR A 41 -12.43 14.42 -2.11
CA THR A 41 -13.72 14.36 -1.39
C THR A 41 -14.73 13.41 -2.04
N ASN A 42 -14.24 12.37 -2.72
CA ASN A 42 -15.07 11.38 -3.41
C ASN A 42 -16.23 10.85 -2.53
N ALA A 43 -17.46 11.03 -3.02
CA ALA A 43 -18.70 10.69 -2.31
C ALA A 43 -18.84 9.19 -1.99
N THR A 44 -18.21 8.29 -2.77
CA THR A 44 -18.25 6.84 -2.52
C THR A 44 -17.68 6.48 -1.14
N CYS A 45 -16.75 7.27 -0.63
CA CYS A 45 -16.15 7.05 0.68
C CYS A 45 -16.74 7.92 1.81
N ASP A 46 -17.57 8.92 1.49
CA ASP A 46 -18.25 9.83 2.44
C ASP A 46 -17.36 10.21 3.65
N LYS A 47 -17.76 9.85 4.88
CA LYS A 47 -17.04 10.14 6.14
C LYS A 47 -15.67 9.48 6.26
N LEU A 48 -15.36 8.52 5.39
CA LEU A 48 -14.09 7.82 5.28
C LEU A 48 -13.35 8.20 3.99
N SER A 49 -13.53 9.43 3.47
CA SER A 49 -12.91 9.94 2.24
C SER A 49 -11.42 9.60 2.09
N TYR A 50 -10.66 9.66 3.19
CA TYR A 50 -9.24 9.32 3.22
C TYR A 50 -8.89 7.87 2.85
N ILE A 51 -9.87 6.95 2.88
CA ILE A 51 -9.75 5.59 2.38
C ILE A 51 -9.75 5.57 0.85
N CYS A 52 -10.50 6.48 0.20
CA CYS A 52 -10.54 6.63 -1.25
C CYS A 52 -9.36 7.43 -1.83
N TRP A 53 -8.62 8.18 -1.01
CA TRP A 53 -7.44 8.91 -1.46
C TRP A 53 -6.46 8.00 -2.21
N PRO A 54 -5.67 8.54 -3.15
CA PRO A 54 -4.84 7.77 -4.08
C PRO A 54 -3.58 7.28 -3.36
N THR A 55 -3.77 6.47 -2.31
CA THR A 55 -2.72 6.00 -1.41
C THR A 55 -3.03 4.59 -0.93
N ILE A 56 -1.99 3.76 -0.79
CA ILE A 56 -2.13 2.38 -0.31
C ILE A 56 -1.83 2.22 1.18
N ALA A 57 -1.16 3.21 1.79
CA ALA A 57 -0.62 3.16 3.15
C ALA A 57 0.18 1.87 3.40
N PRO A 58 1.41 1.77 2.86
CA PRO A 58 2.24 0.60 3.06
C PRO A 58 2.68 0.50 4.53
N GLY A 59 2.58 -0.69 5.12
CA GLY A 59 2.98 -0.97 6.50
C GLY A 59 4.32 -1.68 6.62
N ASN A 60 4.66 -2.49 5.63
CA ASN A 60 5.91 -3.22 5.56
C ASN A 60 6.26 -3.51 4.09
N THR A 61 7.56 -3.65 3.84
CA THR A 61 8.11 -4.09 2.55
C THR A 61 9.05 -5.25 2.81
N VAL A 62 8.92 -6.30 1.99
CA VAL A 62 9.73 -7.51 2.08
C VAL A 62 10.18 -7.92 0.69
N TYR A 63 11.45 -8.32 0.56
CA TYR A 63 12.02 -8.77 -0.70
C TYR A 63 11.74 -10.26 -0.94
N TYR A 64 11.27 -10.59 -2.14
CA TYR A 64 11.14 -11.95 -2.65
C TYR A 64 12.30 -12.26 -3.59
N PRO A 65 13.11 -13.30 -3.32
CA PRO A 65 14.40 -13.50 -3.97
C PRO A 65 14.29 -13.93 -5.45
N LYS A 66 15.38 -13.75 -6.21
CA LYS A 66 15.44 -14.04 -7.66
C LYS A 66 15.23 -15.53 -7.97
N ASP A 67 15.66 -16.40 -7.08
CA ASP A 67 15.61 -17.85 -7.18
C ASP A 67 14.44 -18.48 -6.41
N GLY A 68 13.51 -17.66 -5.90
CA GLY A 68 12.35 -18.16 -5.17
C GLY A 68 11.45 -19.07 -6.01
N VAL A 69 10.71 -19.95 -5.36
CA VAL A 69 9.90 -21.01 -5.98
C VAL A 69 8.72 -20.47 -6.80
N ILE A 70 8.18 -19.28 -6.47
CA ILE A 70 7.06 -18.63 -7.15
C ILE A 70 7.61 -17.75 -8.26
N PRO A 71 7.57 -18.17 -9.55
CA PRO A 71 8.21 -17.43 -10.64
C PRO A 71 7.70 -16.00 -10.79
N GLU A 72 6.39 -15.81 -10.58
CA GLU A 72 5.73 -14.50 -10.68
C GLU A 72 6.25 -13.53 -9.64
N PHE A 73 6.73 -13.97 -8.47
CA PHE A 73 7.21 -13.10 -7.39
C PHE A 73 8.72 -12.87 -7.39
N ARG A 74 9.48 -13.65 -8.18
CA ARG A 74 10.94 -13.50 -8.27
C ARG A 74 11.37 -12.07 -8.45
N ASN A 75 12.43 -11.69 -7.72
CA ASN A 75 13.07 -10.38 -7.81
C ASN A 75 12.09 -9.21 -7.59
N SER A 76 11.30 -9.25 -6.52
CA SER A 76 10.27 -8.24 -6.26
C SER A 76 10.30 -7.75 -4.83
N LEU A 77 9.88 -6.51 -4.61
CA LEU A 77 9.42 -6.03 -3.32
C LEU A 77 7.92 -6.33 -3.19
N LEU A 78 7.53 -6.92 -2.07
CA LEU A 78 6.16 -7.20 -1.70
C LEU A 78 5.78 -6.29 -0.54
N LEU A 79 4.77 -5.43 -0.75
CA LEU A 79 4.35 -4.41 0.19
C LEU A 79 3.05 -4.85 0.86
N ALA A 80 3.06 -5.04 2.17
CA ALA A 80 1.86 -5.21 2.97
C ALA A 80 1.20 -3.85 3.18
N THR A 81 -0.09 -3.73 2.87
CA THR A 81 -0.79 -2.43 2.85
C THR A 81 -1.98 -2.38 3.79
N TYR A 82 -2.10 -1.25 4.50
CA TYR A 82 -3.19 -1.03 5.44
C TYR A 82 -4.51 -0.75 4.72
N LYS A 83 -4.58 0.32 3.92
CA LYS A 83 -5.87 0.81 3.39
C LYS A 83 -6.45 -0.17 2.38
N SER A 84 -5.62 -0.72 1.50
CA SER A 84 -6.04 -1.63 0.44
C SER A 84 -6.19 -3.09 0.88
N GLY A 85 -5.70 -3.47 2.07
CA GLY A 85 -5.81 -4.86 2.56
C GLY A 85 -5.23 -5.89 1.60
N ALA A 86 -4.10 -5.57 0.98
CA ALA A 86 -3.51 -6.33 -0.13
C ALA A 86 -1.98 -6.39 -0.04
N ILE A 87 -1.39 -7.31 -0.79
CA ILE A 87 0.05 -7.31 -1.08
C ILE A 87 0.25 -6.65 -2.45
N TYR A 88 0.99 -5.54 -2.48
CA TYR A 88 1.41 -4.91 -3.73
C TYR A 88 2.78 -5.44 -4.12
N GLN A 89 2.92 -5.87 -5.37
CA GLN A 89 4.19 -6.31 -5.93
C GLN A 89 4.82 -5.20 -6.75
N VAL A 90 6.11 -4.97 -6.50
CA VAL A 90 6.98 -4.10 -7.30
C VAL A 90 8.13 -4.93 -7.82
N LYS A 91 8.21 -5.10 -9.14
CA LYS A 91 9.32 -5.80 -9.77
C LYS A 91 10.59 -4.96 -9.69
N MET A 92 11.72 -5.64 -9.49
CA MET A 92 13.05 -5.05 -9.56
C MET A 92 13.68 -5.33 -10.94
N ASN A 93 14.60 -4.48 -11.37
CA ASN A 93 15.48 -4.75 -12.50
C ASN A 93 16.46 -5.91 -12.20
N GLU A 94 17.15 -6.39 -13.24
CA GLU A 94 17.96 -7.61 -13.16
C GLU A 94 19.03 -7.59 -12.07
N ASP A 95 19.66 -6.46 -11.78
CA ASP A 95 20.68 -6.30 -10.73
C ASP A 95 20.08 -5.93 -9.36
N ALA A 96 18.77 -5.74 -9.26
CA ALA A 96 18.04 -5.30 -8.07
C ALA A 96 18.48 -3.91 -7.54
N SER A 97 18.97 -3.04 -8.41
CA SER A 97 19.30 -1.64 -8.08
C SER A 97 18.12 -0.68 -8.21
N ASN A 98 17.08 -1.04 -8.96
CA ASN A 98 15.93 -0.17 -9.21
C ASN A 98 14.63 -0.97 -9.43
N VAL A 99 13.50 -0.30 -9.30
CA VAL A 99 12.16 -0.85 -9.54
C VAL A 99 11.74 -0.71 -11.00
N GLN A 100 10.84 -1.57 -11.48
CA GLN A 100 10.37 -1.62 -12.86
C GLN A 100 8.85 -1.70 -12.97
N GLY A 101 8.33 -1.16 -14.07
CA GLY A 101 6.97 -1.36 -14.55
C GLY A 101 5.87 -0.93 -13.58
N ASP A 102 4.68 -1.43 -13.88
CA ASP A 102 3.48 -1.27 -13.05
C ASP A 102 3.49 -2.22 -11.86
N THR A 103 2.66 -1.91 -10.87
CA THR A 103 2.56 -2.70 -9.66
C THR A 103 1.36 -3.63 -9.74
N ALA A 104 1.57 -4.91 -9.47
CA ALA A 104 0.48 -5.88 -9.36
C ALA A 104 -0.08 -5.90 -7.92
N LYS A 105 -1.36 -6.23 -7.78
CA LYS A 105 -2.07 -6.29 -6.49
C LYS A 105 -2.60 -7.69 -6.24
N TYR A 106 -2.24 -8.28 -5.11
CA TYR A 106 -2.57 -9.65 -4.72
C TYR A 106 -3.28 -9.71 -3.37
N PHE A 107 -3.96 -10.83 -3.14
CA PHE A 107 -4.51 -11.22 -1.84
C PHE A 107 -5.35 -10.12 -1.17
N THR A 108 -6.11 -9.37 -1.97
CA THR A 108 -7.00 -8.33 -1.45
C THR A 108 -8.03 -8.98 -0.54
N SER A 109 -8.22 -8.42 0.65
CA SER A 109 -9.26 -8.81 1.59
C SER A 109 -9.64 -7.61 2.45
N ALA A 110 -10.79 -7.69 3.14
CA ALA A 110 -11.20 -6.68 4.12
C ALA A 110 -10.33 -6.78 5.40
N ASN A 111 -9.04 -6.50 5.29
CA ASN A 111 -8.07 -6.50 6.37
C ASN A 111 -7.13 -5.29 6.24
N ARG A 112 -6.36 -5.03 7.28
CA ARG A 112 -5.25 -4.07 7.25
C ARG A 112 -3.96 -4.85 7.44
N TYR A 113 -3.19 -5.05 6.37
CA TYR A 113 -1.94 -5.81 6.44
C TYR A 113 -0.85 -4.94 7.05
N ARG A 114 -0.40 -5.34 8.25
CA ARG A 114 0.59 -4.63 9.07
C ARG A 114 2.01 -4.99 8.70
N ASN A 115 2.26 -6.28 8.55
CA ASN A 115 3.59 -6.80 8.32
C ASN A 115 3.51 -8.06 7.45
N ALA A 116 4.59 -8.36 6.73
CA ALA A 116 4.71 -9.60 5.97
C ALA A 116 6.14 -10.17 6.06
N LEU A 117 6.26 -11.48 5.98
CA LEU A 117 7.53 -12.19 5.85
C LEU A 117 7.41 -13.38 4.90
N ILE A 118 8.52 -13.75 4.29
CA ILE A 118 8.61 -14.90 3.37
C ILE A 118 9.29 -16.04 4.10
N SER A 119 8.77 -17.26 3.94
CA SER A 119 9.45 -18.46 4.47
C SER A 119 10.80 -18.69 3.80
N PRO A 120 11.75 -19.37 4.48
CA PRO A 120 13.05 -19.68 3.89
C PRO A 120 12.97 -20.49 2.58
N ASP A 121 11.98 -21.38 2.45
CA ASP A 121 11.72 -22.15 1.22
C ASP A 121 10.98 -21.35 0.14
N THR A 122 10.66 -20.08 0.41
CA THR A 122 9.96 -19.12 -0.47
C THR A 122 8.55 -19.52 -0.89
N ARG A 123 7.96 -20.55 -0.24
CA ARG A 123 6.60 -21.06 -0.53
C ARG A 123 5.50 -20.31 0.19
N LYS A 124 5.81 -19.62 1.29
CA LYS A 124 4.81 -19.01 2.18
C LYS A 124 5.05 -17.52 2.36
N ILE A 125 3.95 -16.78 2.38
CA ILE A 125 3.88 -15.40 2.84
C ILE A 125 3.05 -15.40 4.12
N TYR A 126 3.66 -15.03 5.24
CA TYR A 126 2.93 -14.82 6.50
C TYR A 126 2.62 -13.34 6.61
N VAL A 127 1.36 -13.01 6.88
CA VAL A 127 0.86 -11.63 6.94
C VAL A 127 0.19 -11.39 8.29
N VAL A 128 0.61 -10.35 8.99
CA VAL A 128 -0.02 -9.89 10.23
C VAL A 128 -1.10 -8.86 9.90
N THR A 129 -2.26 -8.96 10.54
CA THR A 129 -3.35 -8.00 10.40
C THR A 129 -3.55 -7.14 11.65
N ASP A 130 -3.96 -5.88 11.48
CA ASP A 130 -4.41 -5.08 12.62
C ASP A 130 -5.65 -5.70 13.28
N ASN A 131 -5.82 -5.47 14.58
CA ASN A 131 -7.01 -5.86 15.33
C ASN A 131 -8.26 -5.05 14.97
N MET A 132 -8.07 -3.80 14.51
CA MET A 132 -9.14 -2.88 14.14
C MET A 132 -8.64 -1.78 13.20
N GLY A 133 -9.55 -0.91 12.75
CA GLY A 133 -9.26 0.25 11.92
C GLY A 133 -10.11 0.26 10.65
N ASN A 134 -9.84 1.23 9.77
CA ASN A 134 -10.56 1.35 8.50
C ASN A 134 -9.68 0.86 7.34
N GLY A 135 -10.30 0.21 6.36
CA GLY A 135 -9.68 -0.29 5.15
C GLY A 135 -10.69 -0.37 4.00
N ARG A 136 -10.37 -1.13 2.96
CA ARG A 136 -11.24 -1.37 1.81
C ARG A 136 -11.76 -2.81 1.78
N GLN A 137 -12.95 -2.99 1.23
CA GLN A 137 -13.50 -4.28 0.86
C GLN A 137 -13.05 -4.71 -0.54
N LEU A 138 -13.46 -5.90 -0.97
CA LEU A 138 -13.16 -6.43 -2.31
C LEU A 138 -13.77 -5.58 -3.44
N ASP A 139 -14.91 -4.93 -3.18
CA ASP A 139 -15.59 -4.00 -4.11
C ASP A 139 -15.05 -2.56 -4.01
N ASP A 140 -13.92 -2.37 -3.34
CA ASP A 140 -13.22 -1.10 -3.13
C ASP A 140 -13.96 -0.09 -2.21
N THR A 141 -15.08 -0.48 -1.59
CA THR A 141 -15.79 0.37 -0.63
C THR A 141 -15.10 0.40 0.75
N PRO A 142 -15.22 1.50 1.52
CA PRO A 142 -14.68 1.54 2.87
C PRO A 142 -15.35 0.56 3.83
N THR A 143 -14.56 0.03 4.76
CA THR A 143 -15.06 -0.79 5.88
C THR A 143 -14.25 -0.54 7.14
N SER A 144 -14.92 -0.68 8.29
CA SER A 144 -14.30 -0.77 9.61
C SER A 144 -14.37 -2.20 10.18
N LYS A 145 -15.03 -3.13 9.48
CA LYS A 145 -15.17 -4.53 9.87
C LYS A 145 -14.09 -5.37 9.19
N MET A 146 -13.07 -5.74 9.97
CA MET A 146 -11.97 -6.58 9.49
C MET A 146 -12.40 -8.06 9.43
N ALA A 147 -12.00 -8.77 8.38
CA ALA A 147 -12.30 -10.18 8.17
C ALA A 147 -11.51 -11.10 9.13
N ASN A 148 -10.26 -10.74 9.43
CA ASN A 148 -9.36 -11.48 10.32
C ASN A 148 -8.69 -10.50 11.29
N PRO A 149 -9.36 -10.00 12.34
CA PRO A 149 -8.78 -9.02 13.26
C PRO A 149 -7.62 -9.63 14.07
N GLY A 150 -6.45 -8.97 14.08
CA GLY A 150 -5.33 -9.31 14.98
C GLY A 150 -4.76 -10.71 14.74
N SER A 151 -4.71 -11.12 13.48
CA SER A 151 -4.45 -12.49 13.05
C SER A 151 -3.12 -12.60 12.30
N ILE A 152 -2.62 -13.84 12.19
CA ILE A 152 -1.59 -14.23 11.24
C ILE A 152 -2.26 -15.04 10.14
N ILE A 153 -2.18 -14.54 8.90
CA ILE A 153 -2.67 -15.20 7.70
C ILE A 153 -1.47 -15.81 6.98
N VAL A 154 -1.63 -17.03 6.43
CA VAL A 154 -0.58 -17.69 5.63
C VAL A 154 -1.10 -17.88 4.21
N PHE A 155 -0.40 -17.32 3.24
CA PHE A 155 -0.58 -17.65 1.83
C PHE A 155 0.48 -18.65 1.41
N GLU A 156 0.07 -19.86 1.03
CA GLU A 156 0.96 -20.95 0.63
C GLU A 156 0.84 -21.21 -0.87
N TYR A 157 1.97 -21.26 -1.56
CA TYR A 157 2.03 -21.60 -2.97
C TYR A 157 1.85 -23.11 -3.16
N VAL A 158 0.80 -23.46 -3.90
CA VAL A 158 0.42 -24.86 -4.20
C VAL A 158 0.91 -25.35 -5.57
N GLY A 159 1.70 -24.54 -6.29
CA GLY A 159 2.31 -24.95 -7.55
C GLY A 159 3.46 -25.94 -7.34
N ASN A 160 3.67 -26.77 -8.38
CA ASN A 160 4.72 -27.78 -8.44
C ASN A 160 6.08 -27.15 -8.72
#